data_AF-A0A358V077-F1
#
_entry.id   AF-A0A358V077-F1
#
_cell.length_a   1.000
_cell.length_b   1.000
_cell.length_c   1.000
_cell.angle_alpha   90.00
_cell.angle_beta   90.00
_cell.angle_gamma   90.00
#
_symmetry.space_group_name_H-M   'P 1'
#
loop_
_entity.id
_entity.type
_entity.pdbx_description
1 polymer ?
#
loop_
_entity_poly.entity_id
_entity_poly.type
_entity_poly.pdbx_seq_one_letter_code
_entity_poly.pdbx_strand_id
1 'polypeptide(L)'
;SVFLALAQVFVYAGAIVVLFLFVIMLIGSSSDSDARRVRIGFFSGIAAGSILILVLAAKLSSILNLHLRIRETTLQELAAYLIGINGSFGEFALAFELGSVLVLSAMIGAFLLARNRA
;
A
#
# COMPACT_ATOMS: atom_id res chain seq x y z
N SER A 1 -3.27 15.50 0.99
CA SER A 1 -3.61 16.41 -0.12
C SER A 1 -4.75 15.81 -0.93
N VAL A 2 -5.59 16.62 -1.58
CA VAL A 2 -6.70 16.13 -2.42
C VAL A 2 -6.19 15.27 -3.58
N PHE A 3 -5.03 15.61 -4.15
CA PHE A 3 -4.37 14.81 -5.18
C PHE A 3 -4.11 13.37 -4.74
N LEU A 4 -3.50 13.15 -3.57
CA LEU A 4 -3.19 11.79 -3.09
C LEU A 4 -4.46 10.98 -2.82
N ALA A 5 -5.52 11.63 -2.30
CA ALA A 5 -6.80 10.97 -2.09
C ALA A 5 -7.44 10.50 -3.40
N LEU A 6 -7.42 11.33 -4.45
CA LEU A 6 -7.93 10.95 -5.77
C LEU A 6 -7.07 9.87 -6.42
N ALA A 7 -5.73 10.00 -6.35
CA ALA A 7 -4.80 9.00 -6.86
C ALA A 7 -5.02 7.63 -6.20
N GLN A 8 -5.28 7.61 -4.88
CA GLN A 8 -5.61 6.39 -4.15
C GLN A 8 -6.85 5.70 -4.75
N VAL A 9 -7.92 6.45 -5.03
CA VAL A 9 -9.14 5.88 -5.61
C VAL A 9 -8.86 5.32 -7.01
N PHE A 10 -8.21 6.08 -7.88
CA PHE A 10 -7.95 5.63 -9.25
C PHE A 10 -7.02 4.41 -9.33
N VAL A 11 -5.94 4.39 -8.55
CA VAL A 11 -4.94 3.32 -8.62
C VAL A 11 -5.39 2.11 -7.79
N TYR A 12 -5.75 2.31 -6.52
CA TYR A 12 -6.06 1.19 -5.63
C TYR A 12 -7.42 0.58 -5.97
N ALA A 13 -8.48 1.38 -5.93
CA ALA A 13 -9.82 0.87 -6.20
C ALA A 13 -10.04 0.61 -7.70
N GLY A 14 -9.51 1.46 -8.58
CA GLY A 14 -9.74 1.37 -10.02
C GLY A 14 -8.90 0.32 -10.75
N ALA A 15 -7.61 0.17 -10.43
CA ALA A 15 -6.73 -0.74 -11.15
C ALA A 15 -6.43 -2.02 -10.34
N ILE A 16 -5.92 -1.88 -9.12
CA ILE A 16 -5.43 -3.01 -8.32
C ILE A 16 -6.57 -3.95 -7.93
N VAL A 17 -7.61 -3.42 -7.28
CA VAL A 17 -8.75 -4.22 -6.79
C VAL A 17 -9.48 -4.89 -7.96
N VAL A 18 -9.73 -4.17 -9.05
CA VAL A 18 -10.42 -4.73 -10.23
C VAL A 18 -9.62 -5.88 -10.87
N LEU A 19 -8.29 -5.74 -10.98
CA LEU A 19 -7.42 -6.83 -11.45
C LEU A 19 -7.52 -8.06 -10.54
N PHE A 20 -7.45 -7.88 -9.22
CA PHE A 20 -7.60 -8.99 -8.28
C PHE A 20 -8.97 -9.66 -8.40
N LEU A 21 -10.05 -8.90 -8.49
CA LEU A 21 -11.39 -9.45 -8.66
C LEU A 21 -11.50 -10.25 -9.97
N PHE A 22 -10.91 -9.75 -11.07
CA PHE A 22 -10.86 -10.48 -12.32
C PHE A 22 -10.11 -11.82 -12.18
N VAL A 23 -8.95 -11.81 -11.53
CA VAL A 23 -8.15 -13.03 -11.29
C VAL A 23 -8.91 -14.04 -10.42
N ILE A 24 -9.53 -13.60 -9.32
CA ILE A 24 -10.31 -14.47 -8.44
C ILE A 24 -11.52 -15.05 -9.19
N MET A 25 -12.17 -14.24 -10.05
CA MET A 25 -13.28 -14.69 -10.88
C MET A 25 -12.84 -15.74 -11.90
N LEU A 26 -11.66 -15.57 -12.51
CA LEU A 26 -11.10 -16.55 -13.45
C LEU A 26 -10.67 -17.86 -12.79
N ILE A 27 -10.13 -17.81 -11.56
CA ILE A 27 -9.64 -19.02 -10.88
C ILE A 27 -10.78 -19.95 -10.44
N GLY A 28 -11.98 -19.40 -10.24
CA GLY A 28 -13.13 -20.12 -9.69
C GLY A 28 -12.96 -20.42 -8.20
N SER A 29 -14.01 -20.21 -7.40
CA SER A 29 -13.96 -20.47 -5.97
C SER A 29 -14.05 -21.97 -5.67
N SER A 30 -12.92 -22.64 -5.43
CA SER A 30 -12.93 -24.00 -4.86
C SER A 30 -13.10 -23.92 -3.34
N SER A 31 -14.34 -23.81 -2.88
CA SER A 31 -14.66 -23.78 -1.45
C SER A 31 -14.65 -25.20 -0.87
N ASP A 32 -13.47 -25.75 -0.67
CA ASP A 32 -13.31 -26.96 0.16
C ASP A 32 -12.56 -26.57 1.43
N SER A 33 -13.29 -25.89 2.33
CA SER A 33 -12.73 -25.39 3.57
C SER A 33 -12.92 -26.41 4.68
N ASP A 34 -11.82 -27.05 5.05
CA ASP A 34 -11.72 -27.98 6.18
C ASP A 34 -11.98 -27.22 7.51
N ALA A 35 -13.24 -27.21 7.96
CA ALA A 35 -13.77 -26.28 8.97
C ALA A 35 -13.00 -26.26 10.31
N ARG A 36 -12.27 -27.34 10.63
CA ARG A 36 -11.45 -27.43 11.85
C ARG A 36 -10.14 -26.63 11.74
N ARG A 37 -9.49 -26.61 10.57
CA ARG A 37 -8.28 -25.77 10.34
C ARG A 37 -8.62 -24.29 10.35
N VAL A 38 -9.80 -23.94 9.83
CA VAL A 38 -10.31 -22.55 9.81
C VAL A 38 -10.48 -22.01 11.23
N ARG A 39 -11.01 -22.81 12.16
CA ARG A 39 -11.24 -22.36 13.55
C ARG A 39 -9.95 -22.05 14.32
N ILE A 40 -8.93 -22.90 14.21
CA ILE A 40 -7.65 -22.68 14.89
C ILE A 40 -6.87 -21.51 14.26
N GLY A 41 -6.89 -21.42 12.92
CA GLY A 41 -6.32 -20.28 12.19
C GLY A 41 -7.00 -18.95 12.53
N PHE A 42 -8.31 -18.98 12.81
CA PHE A 42 -9.07 -17.79 13.19
C PHE A 42 -8.65 -17.23 14.56
N PHE A 43 -8.57 -18.08 15.60
CA PHE A 43 -8.13 -17.64 16.92
C PHE A 43 -6.66 -17.19 16.94
N SER A 44 -5.78 -17.91 16.22
CA SER A 44 -4.39 -17.52 16.07
C SER A 44 -4.23 -16.19 15.31
N GLY A 45 -5.01 -15.99 14.24
CA GLY A 45 -5.04 -14.75 13.48
C GLY A 45 -5.52 -13.55 14.30
N ILE A 46 -6.57 -13.73 15.11
CA ILE A 46 -7.07 -12.68 16.01
C ILE A 46 -6.04 -12.34 17.08
N ALA A 47 -5.40 -13.34 17.70
CA ALA A 47 -4.38 -13.12 18.71
C ALA A 47 -3.16 -12.38 18.13
N ALA A 48 -2.69 -12.78 16.94
CA ALA A 48 -1.58 -12.10 16.28
C ALA A 48 -1.95 -10.66 15.88
N GLY A 49 -3.16 -10.45 15.34
CA GLY A 49 -3.66 -9.13 14.96
C GLY A 49 -3.82 -8.21 16.17
N SER A 50 -4.36 -8.71 17.29
CA SER A 50 -4.55 -7.90 18.51
C SER A 50 -3.21 -7.51 19.13
N ILE A 51 -2.23 -8.41 19.16
CA ILE A 51 -0.87 -8.12 19.63
C ILE A 51 -0.23 -7.03 18.76
N LEU A 52 -0.34 -7.12 17.43
CA LEU A 52 0.22 -6.12 16.52
C LEU A 52 -0.41 -4.75 16.75
N ILE A 53 -1.75 -4.69 16.87
CA ILE A 53 -2.48 -3.46 17.17
C ILE A 53 -2.04 -2.87 18.52
N LEU A 54 -1.90 -3.70 19.56
CA LEU A 54 -1.45 -3.25 20.89
C LEU A 54 -0.03 -2.69 20.86
N VAL A 55 0.89 -3.35 20.14
CA VAL A 55 2.27 -2.86 19.97
C VAL A 55 2.27 -1.52 19.23
N LEU A 56 1.49 -1.40 18.16
CA LEU A 56 1.41 -0.17 17.38
C LEU A 56 0.77 0.97 18.20
N ALA A 57 -0.28 0.67 18.97
CA ALA A 57 -0.92 1.61 19.89
C ALA A 57 0.02 2.07 21.01
N ALA A 58 0.82 1.15 21.58
CA ALA A 58 1.81 1.48 22.61
C ALA A 58 2.96 2.35 22.05
N LYS A 59 3.40 2.07 20.81
CA LYS A 59 4.39 2.92 20.13
C LYS A 59 3.80 4.30 19.83
N LEU A 60 2.56 4.37 19.37
CA LEU A 60 1.90 5.63 19.08
C LEU A 60 1.66 6.45 20.34
N SER A 61 1.23 5.84 21.45
CA SER A 61 1.06 6.52 22.74
C SER A 61 2.40 7.01 23.30
N SER A 62 3.47 6.24 23.17
CA SER A 62 4.83 6.67 23.51
C SER A 62 5.30 7.87 22.68
N ILE A 63 4.90 7.95 21.41
CA ILE A 63 5.21 9.08 20.52
C ILE A 63 4.35 10.31 20.87
N LEU A 64 3.08 10.11 21.24
CA LEU A 64 2.17 11.20 21.64
C LEU A 64 2.51 11.80 23.01
N ASN A 65 3.07 11.01 23.93
CA ASN A 65 3.53 11.47 25.24
C ASN A 65 4.83 12.31 25.18
N LEU A 66 5.63 12.13 24.12
CA LEU A 66 6.68 13.07 23.75
C LEU A 66 6.00 14.23 23.02
N HIS A 67 5.81 15.36 23.71
CA HIS A 67 5.18 16.58 23.20
C HIS A 67 5.49 16.82 21.71
N LEU A 68 4.60 16.37 20.84
CA LEU A 68 4.66 16.68 19.42
C LEU A 68 4.31 18.16 19.31
N ARG A 69 5.34 18.99 19.15
CA ARG A 69 5.18 20.34 18.62
C ARG A 69 4.64 20.14 17.20
N ILE A 70 3.31 20.05 17.08
CA ILE A 70 2.61 19.99 15.80
C ILE A 70 2.98 21.31 15.12
N ARG A 71 4.00 21.25 14.25
CA ARG A 71 4.24 22.33 13.32
C ARG A 71 3.08 22.25 12.35
N GLU A 72 2.14 23.18 12.47
CA GLU A 72 1.11 23.39 11.46
C GLU A 72 1.83 23.80 10.17
N THR A 73 2.21 22.82 9.37
CA THR A 73 2.66 23.07 8.00
C THR A 73 1.44 23.52 7.23
N THR A 74 1.45 24.79 6.82
CA THR A 74 0.38 25.34 5.99
C THR A 74 0.29 24.54 4.68
N LEU A 75 -0.92 24.42 4.13
CA LEU A 75 -1.14 23.73 2.84
C LEU A 75 -0.24 24.28 1.72
N GLN A 76 0.21 25.53 1.86
CA GLN A 76 1.08 26.23 0.94
C GLN A 76 2.55 25.78 1.04
N GLU A 77 3.06 25.46 2.23
CA GLU A 77 4.40 24.86 2.41
C GLU A 77 4.44 23.43 1.84
N LEU A 78 3.38 22.64 2.05
CA LEU A 78 3.28 21.29 1.52
C LEU A 78 3.13 21.27 -0.01
N ALA A 79 2.35 22.21 -0.57
CA ALA A 79 2.24 22.38 -2.01
C ALA A 79 3.57 22.85 -2.63
N ALA A 80 4.28 23.79 -2.01
CA ALA A 80 5.58 24.25 -2.48
C ALA A 80 6.66 23.14 -2.44
N TYR A 81 6.59 22.24 -1.45
CA TYR A 81 7.46 21.06 -1.36
C TYR A 81 7.15 20.04 -2.47
N LEU A 82 5.86 19.73 -2.70
CA LEU A 82 5.41 18.77 -3.71
C LEU A 82 5.57 19.27 -5.15
N ILE A 83 5.43 20.58 -5.38
CA ILE A 83 5.62 21.22 -6.70
C ILE A 83 7.10 21.59 -6.91
N GLY A 84 7.99 21.26 -5.96
CA GLY A 84 9.44 21.43 -6.07
C GLY A 84 9.91 22.87 -6.27
N ILE A 85 9.08 23.85 -5.90
CA ILE A 85 9.36 25.30 -6.07
C ILE A 85 10.58 25.73 -5.22
N ASN A 86 10.93 24.94 -4.20
CA ASN A 86 12.08 25.13 -3.33
C ASN A 86 13.27 24.18 -3.60
N GLY A 87 13.32 23.48 -4.75
CA GLY A 87 14.50 22.71 -5.18
C GLY A 87 14.54 21.22 -4.83
N SER A 88 13.47 20.61 -4.33
CA SER A 88 13.45 19.18 -3.90
C SER A 88 13.17 18.16 -5.01
N PHE A 89 12.90 18.57 -6.26
CA PHE A 89 12.75 17.60 -7.37
C PHE A 89 13.98 16.71 -7.56
N GLY A 90 15.18 17.22 -7.27
CA GLY A 90 16.41 16.41 -7.30
C GLY A 90 16.47 15.32 -6.22
N GLU A 91 15.77 15.49 -5.10
CA GLU A 91 15.81 14.56 -3.96
C GLU A 91 14.89 13.34 -4.18
N PHE A 92 13.74 13.53 -4.84
CA PHE A 92 12.83 12.44 -5.21
C PHE A 92 13.01 11.92 -6.64
N ALA A 93 13.88 12.53 -7.45
CA ALA A 93 14.19 12.04 -8.79
C ALA A 93 14.67 10.58 -8.78
N LEU A 94 15.55 10.22 -7.85
CA LEU A 94 16.01 8.83 -7.70
C LEU A 94 14.87 7.87 -7.35
N ALA A 95 13.97 8.26 -6.43
CA ALA A 95 12.82 7.43 -6.08
C ALA A 95 11.87 7.25 -7.27
N PHE A 96 11.68 8.29 -8.09
CA PHE A 96 10.88 8.23 -9.31
C PHE A 96 11.51 7.33 -10.38
N GLU A 97 12.82 7.45 -10.61
CA GLU A 97 13.56 6.58 -11.55
C GLU A 97 13.45 5.11 -11.13
N LEU A 98 13.72 4.79 -9.87
CA LEU A 98 13.56 3.43 -9.34
C LEU A 98 12.12 2.92 -9.48
N GLY A 99 11.13 3.78 -9.22
CA GLY A 99 9.73 3.45 -9.45
C GLY A 99 9.43 3.10 -10.91
N SER A 100 9.96 3.88 -11.86
CA SER A 100 9.78 3.64 -13.30
C SER A 100 10.41 2.32 -13.75
N VAL A 101 11.62 2.02 -13.28
CA VAL A 101 12.33 0.76 -13.58
C VAL A 101 11.60 -0.43 -12.97
N LEU A 102 11.05 -0.28 -11.76
CA LEU A 102 10.25 -1.31 -11.11
C LEU A 102 8.98 -1.63 -11.91
N VAL A 103 8.27 -0.61 -12.41
CA VAL A 103 7.08 -0.80 -13.27
C VAL A 103 7.47 -1.45 -14.61
N LEU A 104 8.56 -1.01 -15.23
CA LEU A 104 9.07 -1.61 -16.46
C LEU A 104 9.43 -3.09 -16.26
N SER A 105 10.15 -3.40 -15.17
CA SER A 105 10.51 -4.77 -14.79
C SER A 105 9.27 -5.64 -14.53
N ALA A 106 8.27 -5.11 -13.82
CA ALA A 106 7.01 -5.81 -13.58
C ALA A 106 6.25 -6.10 -14.89
N MET A 107 6.21 -5.15 -15.83
CA MET A 107 5.59 -5.33 -17.14
C MET A 107 6.29 -6.41 -17.97
N ILE A 108 7.63 -6.39 -18.01
CA ILE A 108 8.42 -7.43 -18.68
C ILE A 108 8.19 -8.80 -18.02
N GLY A 109 8.19 -8.86 -16.68
CA GLY A 109 7.91 -10.07 -15.92
C GLY A 109 6.53 -10.65 -16.23
N ALA A 110 5.50 -9.81 -16.26
CA ALA A 110 4.14 -10.22 -16.64
C ALA A 110 4.07 -10.73 -18.08
N PHE A 111 4.72 -10.03 -19.02
CA PHE A 111 4.76 -10.43 -20.44
C PHE A 111 5.47 -11.77 -20.66
N LEU A 112 6.63 -11.97 -20.03
CA LEU A 112 7.37 -13.24 -20.12
C LEU A 112 6.57 -14.41 -19.54
N LEU A 113 5.88 -14.19 -18.41
CA LEU A 113 5.06 -15.21 -17.77
C LEU A 113 3.83 -15.57 -18.61
N ALA A 114 3.22 -14.58 -19.28
CA ALA A 114 2.11 -14.79 -20.21
C ALA A 114 2.56 -15.56 -21.46
N ARG A 115 3.73 -15.23 -22.02
CA ARG A 115 4.28 -15.91 -23.19
C ARG A 115 4.62 -17.38 -22.93
N ASN A 116 5.06 -17.73 -21.72
CA ASN A 116 5.44 -19.11 -21.40
C ASN A 116 4.24 -20.06 -21.21
N ARG A 117 3.00 -19.53 -21.29
CA ARG A 117 1.76 -20.31 -21.23
C ARG A 117 1.00 -20.34 -22.56
N ALA A 118 1.56 -19.74 -23.62
CA ALA A 118 1.09 -19.84 -25.00
C ALA A 118 1.99 -20.82 -25.77
#